data_AF-A0A7K0R578-F1
#
_entry.id   AF-A0A7K0R578-F1
#
_cell.length_a   1.000
_cell.length_b   1.000
_cell.length_c   1.000
_cell.angle_alpha   90.00
_cell.angle_beta   90.00
_cell.angle_gamma   90.00
#
_symmetry.space_group_name_H-M   'P 1'
#
loop_
_entity.id
_entity.type
_entity.pdbx_description
1 polymer ?
#
loop_
_entity_poly.entity_id
_entity_poly.type
_entity_poly.pdbx_seq_one_letter_code
_entity_poly.pdbx_strand_id
1 'polypeptide(L)'
;MREFSEARNWVQFHDPKSLVLALVGEVGELAELFQWLPADQAQALASDPKLKQRAGEEISDVFLYLLRLADELGIDLSQAANQKMSASEERFAISDVHGQAPLKS
;
A
#
# COMPACT_ATOMS: atom_id res chain seq x y z
N MET A 1 9.35 -5.44 13.70
CA MET A 1 9.98 -4.36 12.90
C MET A 1 10.48 -3.19 13.76
N ARG A 2 9.69 -2.69 14.74
CA ARG A 2 10.18 -1.74 15.76
C ARG A 2 11.46 -2.24 16.46
N GLU A 3 11.43 -3.45 17.01
CA GLU A 3 12.62 -4.12 17.58
C GLU A 3 13.77 -4.34 16.56
N PHE A 4 13.45 -4.62 15.28
CA PHE A 4 14.46 -4.83 14.23
C PHE A 4 15.20 -3.53 13.87
N SER A 5 14.49 -2.40 13.86
CA SER A 5 15.04 -1.07 13.60
C SER A 5 15.75 -0.48 14.83
N GLU A 6 15.21 -0.72 16.03
CA GLU A 6 15.85 -0.35 17.30
C GLU A 6 17.17 -1.07 17.49
N ALA A 7 17.23 -2.38 17.19
CA ALA A 7 18.47 -3.16 17.22
C ALA A 7 19.55 -2.65 16.26
N ARG A 8 19.18 -1.88 15.24
CA ARG A 8 20.10 -1.29 14.24
C ARG A 8 20.33 0.20 14.45
N ASN A 9 19.73 0.81 15.48
CA ASN A 9 19.73 2.25 15.72
C ASN A 9 19.25 3.07 14.48
N TRP A 10 18.35 2.49 13.69
CA TRP A 10 17.82 3.11 12.47
C TRP A 10 16.65 4.05 12.75
N VAL A 11 16.15 4.06 13.99
CA VAL A 11 15.09 4.97 14.46
C VAL A 11 15.42 6.44 14.17
N GLN A 12 16.71 6.83 14.15
CA GLN A 12 17.14 8.19 13.81
C GLN A 12 16.83 8.63 12.37
N PHE A 13 16.58 7.70 11.45
CA PHE A 13 16.26 7.96 10.05
C PHE A 13 14.77 7.74 9.74
N HIS A 14 13.93 7.59 10.76
CA HIS A 14 12.50 7.30 10.62
C HIS A 14 11.62 8.51 10.90
N ASP A 15 12.07 9.72 10.57
CA ASP A 15 11.17 10.85 10.52
C ASP A 15 10.08 10.64 9.44
N PRO A 16 8.89 11.26 9.56
CA PRO A 16 7.80 11.04 8.62
C PRO A 16 8.16 11.26 7.15
N LYS A 17 9.05 12.21 6.83
CA LYS A 17 9.47 12.45 5.44
C LYS A 17 10.29 11.27 4.93
N SER A 18 11.23 10.77 5.71
CA SER A 18 12.05 9.61 5.32
C SER A 18 11.20 8.35 5.14
N LEU A 19 10.22 8.12 6.02
CA LEU A 19 9.28 6.99 5.90
C LEU A 19 8.39 7.08 4.65
N VAL A 20 7.90 8.28 4.30
CA VAL A 20 7.14 8.50 3.06
C VAL A 20 8.01 8.22 1.83
N LEU A 21 9.27 8.67 1.83
CA LEU A 21 10.18 8.43 0.70
C LEU A 21 10.52 6.94 0.54
N ALA A 22 10.73 6.23 1.65
CA ALA A 22 10.92 4.78 1.63
C ALA A 22 9.68 4.06 1.07
N LEU A 23 8.49 4.41 1.57
CA LEU A 23 7.22 3.90 1.06
C LEU A 23 7.06 4.10 -0.45
N VAL A 24 7.40 5.28 -0.96
CA VAL A 24 7.36 5.56 -2.41
C VAL A 24 8.36 4.69 -3.18
N GLY A 25 9.55 4.43 -2.61
CA GLY A 25 10.53 3.51 -3.16
C GLY A 25 9.95 2.11 -3.36
N GLU A 26 9.39 1.52 -2.30
CA GLU A 26 8.81 0.17 -2.37
C GLU A 26 7.61 0.08 -3.34
N VAL A 27 6.81 1.15 -3.43
CA VAL A 27 5.74 1.24 -4.45
C VAL A 27 6.35 1.25 -5.87
N GLY A 28 7.51 1.89 -6.04
CA GLY A 28 8.28 1.86 -7.27
C GLY A 28 8.77 0.46 -7.62
N GLU A 29 9.40 -0.25 -6.67
CA GLU A 29 9.86 -1.63 -6.86
C GLU A 29 8.70 -2.56 -7.23
N LEU A 30 7.56 -2.44 -6.54
CA LEU A 30 6.33 -3.13 -6.90
C LEU A 30 5.89 -2.80 -8.33
N ALA A 31 5.89 -1.52 -8.72
CA ALA A 31 5.49 -1.11 -10.07
C ALA A 31 6.43 -1.66 -11.16
N GLU A 32 7.73 -1.77 -10.89
CA GLU A 32 8.71 -2.33 -11.82
C GLU A 32 8.41 -3.78 -12.21
N LEU A 33 7.79 -4.56 -11.31
CA LEU A 33 7.37 -5.93 -11.58
C LEU A 33 6.29 -6.02 -12.67
N PHE A 34 5.45 -4.98 -12.80
CA PHE A 34 4.28 -4.98 -13.68
C PHE A 34 4.39 -4.03 -14.88
N GLN A 35 5.34 -3.08 -14.87
CA GLN A 35 5.40 -1.96 -15.83
C GLN A 35 5.44 -2.36 -17.31
N TRP A 36 5.93 -3.56 -17.64
CA TRP A 36 6.06 -4.04 -19.02
C TRP A 36 5.04 -5.14 -19.38
N LEU A 37 4.12 -5.49 -18.48
CA LEU A 37 3.12 -6.52 -18.74
C LEU A 37 1.96 -5.95 -19.57
N PRO A 38 1.47 -6.68 -20.59
CA PRO A 38 0.21 -6.34 -21.24
C PRO A 38 -0.93 -6.33 -20.22
N ALA A 39 -1.71 -5.25 -20.20
CA ALA A 39 -2.75 -5.03 -19.18
C ALA A 39 -3.81 -6.14 -19.16
N ASP A 40 -4.14 -6.72 -20.32
CA ASP A 40 -5.09 -7.83 -20.49
C ASP A 40 -4.55 -9.18 -19.99
N GLN A 41 -3.24 -9.30 -19.81
CA GLN A 41 -2.56 -10.54 -19.39
C GLN A 41 -1.96 -10.45 -17.98
N ALA A 42 -1.89 -9.25 -17.39
CA ALA A 42 -1.23 -9.01 -16.11
C ALA A 42 -1.70 -9.95 -14.99
N GLN A 43 -3.02 -10.20 -14.89
CA GLN A 43 -3.59 -11.12 -13.88
C GLN A 43 -3.11 -12.57 -14.07
N ALA A 44 -3.05 -13.04 -15.31
CA ALA A 44 -2.61 -14.40 -15.61
C ALA A 44 -1.11 -14.55 -15.36
N LEU A 45 -0.32 -13.57 -15.79
CA LEU A 45 1.13 -13.55 -15.60
C LEU A 45 1.51 -13.42 -14.12
N ALA A 46 0.73 -12.67 -13.32
CA ALA A 46 0.90 -12.57 -11.87
C ALA A 46 0.71 -13.90 -11.12
N SER A 47 0.16 -14.92 -11.77
CA SER A 47 0.05 -16.28 -11.20
C SER A 47 1.36 -17.08 -11.33
N ASP A 48 2.34 -16.61 -12.11
CA ASP A 48 3.68 -17.19 -12.14
C ASP A 48 4.29 -17.20 -10.72
N PRO A 49 4.81 -18.34 -10.23
CA PRO A 49 5.30 -18.42 -8.85
C PRO A 49 6.40 -17.41 -8.50
N LYS A 50 7.29 -17.08 -9.44
CA LYS A 50 8.39 -16.15 -9.17
C LYS A 50 7.88 -14.72 -9.11
N LEU A 51 7.04 -14.32 -10.07
CA LEU A 51 6.43 -12.99 -10.04
C LEU A 51 5.53 -12.81 -8.81
N LYS A 52 4.72 -13.83 -8.47
CA LYS A 52 3.86 -13.81 -7.30
C LYS A 52 4.64 -13.68 -6.00
N GLN A 53 5.76 -14.40 -5.88
CA GLN A 53 6.62 -14.29 -4.70
C GLN A 53 7.18 -12.88 -4.58
N ARG A 54 7.81 -12.35 -5.64
CA ARG A 54 8.38 -11.00 -5.64
C ARG A 54 7.34 -9.93 -5.35
N ALA A 55 6.17 -10.01 -5.99
CA ALA A 55 5.08 -9.09 -5.71
C ALA A 55 4.64 -9.16 -4.24
N GLY A 56 4.64 -10.35 -3.64
CA GLY A 56 4.36 -10.52 -2.21
C GLY A 56 5.41 -9.88 -1.29
N GLU A 57 6.68 -9.91 -1.68
CA GLU A 57 7.79 -9.23 -0.99
C GLU A 57 7.57 -7.71 -1.03
N GLU A 58 7.44 -7.12 -2.23
CA GLU A 58 7.26 -5.66 -2.36
C GLU A 58 5.96 -5.14 -1.72
N ILE A 59 4.86 -5.90 -1.83
CA ILE A 59 3.59 -5.56 -1.15
C ILE A 59 3.78 -5.55 0.38
N SER A 60 4.57 -6.50 0.90
CA SER A 60 4.85 -6.56 2.33
C SER A 60 5.67 -5.35 2.76
N ASP A 61 6.66 -4.93 1.98
CA ASP A 61 7.48 -3.76 2.29
C ASP A 61 6.65 -2.46 2.24
N VAL A 62 5.80 -2.27 1.23
CA VAL A 62 4.81 -1.18 1.18
C VAL A 62 3.94 -1.16 2.44
N PHE A 63 3.41 -2.31 2.84
CA PHE A 63 2.56 -2.43 4.02
C PHE A 63 3.32 -2.08 5.31
N LEU A 64 4.55 -2.57 5.46
CA LEU A 64 5.37 -2.34 6.65
C LEU A 64 5.76 -0.86 6.80
N TYR A 65 6.12 -0.18 5.72
CA TYR A 65 6.39 1.26 5.78
C TYR A 65 5.13 2.09 6.02
N LEU A 66 3.99 1.71 5.45
CA LEU A 66 2.73 2.39 5.72
C LEU A 66 2.33 2.27 7.20
N LEU A 67 2.46 1.07 7.78
CA LEU A 67 2.22 0.87 9.22
C LEU A 67 3.19 1.69 10.07
N ARG A 68 4.46 1.75 9.69
CA ARG A 68 5.49 2.53 10.39
C ARG A 68 5.18 4.02 10.35
N LEU A 69 4.78 4.53 9.19
CA LEU A 69 4.39 5.93 9.02
C LEU A 69 3.16 6.27 9.85
N ALA A 70 2.18 5.36 9.92
CA ALA A 70 1.00 5.54 10.77
C ALA A 70 1.37 5.60 12.26
N ASP A 71 2.25 4.71 12.74
CA ASP A 71 2.76 4.73 14.13
C ASP A 71 3.49 6.05 14.43
N GLU A 72 4.39 6.49 13.55
CA GLU A 72 5.14 7.74 13.72
C GLU A 72 4.24 8.99 13.73
N LEU A 73 3.15 8.97 12.96
CA LEU A 73 2.16 10.07 12.91
C LEU A 73 1.07 9.96 13.99
N GLY A 74 1.07 8.90 14.81
CA GLY A 74 0.03 8.66 15.80
C GLY A 74 -1.36 8.36 15.21
N ILE A 75 -1.40 7.76 14.01
CA ILE A 75 -2.63 7.42 13.30
C ILE A 75 -3.02 5.97 13.61
N ASP A 76 -4.21 5.76 14.17
CA ASP A 76 -4.83 4.44 14.17
C ASP A 76 -5.30 4.11 12.76
N LEU A 77 -4.47 3.39 12.02
CA LEU A 77 -4.72 3.06 10.62
C LEU A 77 -5.98 2.19 10.44
N SER A 78 -6.29 1.32 11.41
CA SER A 78 -7.49 0.48 11.36
C SER A 78 -8.75 1.32 11.52
N GLN A 79 -8.78 2.21 12.51
CA GLN A 79 -9.88 3.13 12.70
C GLN A 79 -10.05 4.06 11.49
N ALA A 80 -8.95 4.63 10.98
CA ALA A 80 -8.96 5.53 9.82
C ALA A 80 -9.49 4.82 8.55
N ALA A 81 -9.08 3.57 8.32
CA ALA A 81 -9.56 2.76 7.20
C ALA A 81 -11.06 2.45 7.31
N ASN A 82 -11.54 2.08 8.50
CA ASN A 82 -12.96 1.81 8.74
C ASN A 82 -13.82 3.06 8.53
N GLN A 83 -13.41 4.21 9.10
CA GLN A 83 -14.11 5.49 8.89
C GLN A 83 -14.14 5.88 7.40
N LYS A 84 -13.05 5.64 6.68
CA LYS A 84 -12.97 5.90 5.25
C LYS A 84 -13.91 5.01 4.44
N MET A 85 -14.06 3.74 4.82
CA MET A 85 -14.97 2.81 4.17
C MET A 85 -16.42 3.23 4.37
N SER A 86 -16.83 3.52 5.61
CA SER A 86 -18.18 4.01 5.91
C SER A 86 -18.52 5.30 5.17
N ALA A 87 -17.60 6.27 5.13
CA ALA A 87 -17.79 7.49 4.36
C ALA A 87 -17.83 7.25 2.83
N SER A 88 -17.20 6.18 2.34
CA SER A 88 -17.25 5.81 0.91
C SER A 88 -18.56 5.10 0.56
N GLU A 89 -19.10 4.27 1.45
CA GLU A 89 -20.44 3.66 1.31
C GLU A 89 -21.54 4.71 1.28
N GLU A 90 -21.44 5.75 2.12
CA GLU A 90 -22.37 6.89 2.10
C GLU A 90 -22.24 7.74 0.81
N ARG A 91 -21.01 7.91 0.30
CA ARG A 91 -20.72 8.71 -0.89
C ARG A 91 -21.01 7.96 -2.20
N PHE A 92 -20.98 6.62 -2.18
CA PHE A 92 -21.15 5.74 -3.33
C PHE A 92 -22.10 4.60 -2.98
N ALA A 93 -23.36 4.93 -2.71
CA ALA A 93 -24.38 3.93 -2.42
C ALA A 93 -24.44 2.88 -3.55
N ILE A 94 -24.66 1.61 -3.21
CA ILE A 94 -24.69 0.49 -4.19
C ILE A 94 -25.72 0.76 -5.30
N SER A 95 -26.79 1.49 -5.01
CA SER A 95 -27.79 1.94 -5.98
C SER A 95 -27.22 2.83 -7.10
N ASP A 96 -26.10 3.50 -6.85
CA ASP A 96 -25.58 4.59 -7.67
C ASP A 96 -24.29 4.22 -8.44
N VAL A 97 -23.54 3.20 -8.01
CA VAL A 97 -22.21 2.85 -8.58
C VAL A 97 -22.02 1.40 -9.00
N HIS A 98 -23.05 0.55 -8.94
CA HIS A 98 -22.89 -0.85 -9.36
C HIS A 98 -22.52 -0.97 -10.86
N GLY A 99 -21.27 -1.32 -11.13
CA GLY A 99 -20.73 -1.50 -12.50
C GLY A 99 -20.24 -0.23 -13.19
N GLN A 100 -20.16 0.91 -12.49
CA GLN A 100 -19.63 2.17 -13.05
C GLN A 100 -18.53 2.72 -12.15
N ALA A 101 -17.42 3.14 -12.75
CA ALA A 101 -16.36 3.83 -12.02
C ALA A 101 -16.91 5.17 -11.49
N PRO A 102 -16.81 5.45 -10.17
CA PRO A 102 -17.33 6.69 -9.63
C PRO A 102 -16.58 7.87 -10.22
N LEU A 103 -17.30 8.79 -10.88
CA LEU A 103 -16.76 10.08 -11.29
C LEU A 103 -16.48 10.89 -10.01
N LYS A 104 -15.20 11.15 -9.75
CA LYS A 104 -14.78 12.06 -8.67
C LYS A 104 -15.17 13.49 -9.08
N SER A 105 -16.11 14.11 -8.36
CA SER A 105 -16.28 15.57 -8.32
C SER A 105 -15.19 16.24 -7.52
#